data_AF-A0A3G1A9E9-F1
#
_entry.id   AF-A0A3G1A9E9-F1
#
_cell.length_a   1.000
_cell.length_b   1.000
_cell.length_c   1.000
_cell.angle_alpha   90.00
_cell.angle_beta   90.00
_cell.angle_gamma   90.00
#
_symmetry.space_group_name_H-M   'P 1'
#
loop_
_entity.id
_entity.type
_entity.pdbx_description
1 polymer ?
#
loop_
_entity_poly.entity_id
_entity_poly.type
_entity_poly.pdbx_seq_one_letter_code
_entity_poly.pdbx_strand_id
1 'polypeptide(L)'
;MFEEDLNRIIEARLNMTLADIAYTALRKVALLGLPIKPQKTSNRTVVVFYEKKRAVFRVTVARGLGSSHVVCLKTYVSDCGKVATISGDGQMILEIDGIPGYLSSPGELFNGFVADVWTARVKAIQRGEVVPFSREKLPDYLLSKVGEKVGPLLDRLEVYFMPATSDYALGRNGVYPVWTDMNGLVISVSEIGLEELRELFEKEELGLR
;
A
#
# COMPACT_ATOMS: atom_id res chain seq x y z
N MET A 1 17.49 -3.08 -27.75
CA MET A 1 16.08 -2.71 -27.49
C MET A 1 16.13 -1.60 -26.48
N PHE A 2 15.67 -0.41 -26.87
CA PHE A 2 15.71 0.75 -25.99
C PHE A 2 14.63 0.60 -24.90
N GLU A 3 14.83 1.24 -23.74
CA GLU A 3 13.88 1.20 -22.62
C GLU A 3 12.46 1.62 -23.08
N GLU A 4 12.36 2.59 -23.98
CA GLU A 4 11.10 3.05 -24.57
C GLU A 4 10.37 1.98 -25.39
N ASP A 5 11.09 1.12 -26.12
CA ASP A 5 10.48 0.05 -26.91
C ASP A 5 9.84 -0.99 -25.99
N LEU A 6 10.55 -1.36 -24.93
CA LEU A 6 10.09 -2.31 -23.92
C LEU A 6 8.86 -1.79 -23.18
N ASN A 7 8.93 -0.52 -22.79
CA ASN A 7 7.87 0.24 -22.16
C ASN A 7 6.57 0.25 -22.99
N ARG A 8 6.65 0.43 -24.32
CA ARG A 8 5.49 0.39 -25.23
C ARG A 8 4.93 -1.01 -25.42
N ILE A 9 5.81 -2.01 -25.55
CA ILE A 9 5.41 -3.42 -25.72
C ILE A 9 4.56 -3.88 -24.53
N ILE A 10 4.99 -3.57 -23.31
CA ILE A 10 4.27 -3.96 -22.10
C ILE A 10 2.92 -3.26 -21.97
N GLU A 11 2.86 -1.95 -22.22
CA GLU A 11 1.58 -1.22 -22.15
C GLU A 11 0.56 -1.72 -23.17
N ALA A 12 1.01 -1.96 -24.41
CA ALA A 12 0.15 -2.51 -25.45
C ALA A 12 -0.35 -3.92 -25.10
N ARG A 13 0.50 -4.75 -24.49
CA ARG A 13 0.14 -6.12 -24.07
C ARG A 13 -0.91 -6.12 -22.95
N LEU A 14 -0.79 -5.22 -21.98
CA LEU A 14 -1.68 -5.18 -20.81
C LEU A 14 -2.89 -4.26 -20.98
N ASN A 15 -2.94 -3.48 -22.07
CA ASN A 15 -3.93 -2.41 -22.28
C ASN A 15 -4.04 -1.46 -21.08
N MET A 16 -2.89 -1.13 -20.48
CA MET A 16 -2.76 -0.28 -19.30
C MET A 16 -1.47 0.53 -19.42
N THR A 17 -1.46 1.76 -18.89
CA THR A 17 -0.21 2.51 -18.78
C THR A 17 0.66 1.94 -17.65
N LEU A 18 1.97 2.13 -17.69
CA LEU A 18 2.81 1.71 -16.55
C LEU A 18 2.45 2.46 -15.28
N ALA A 19 2.04 3.72 -15.40
CA ALA A 19 1.55 4.49 -14.27
C ALA A 19 0.27 3.88 -13.64
N ASP A 20 -0.59 3.23 -14.43
CA ASP A 20 -1.76 2.51 -13.89
C ASP A 20 -1.34 1.31 -13.05
N ILE A 21 -0.35 0.55 -13.52
CA ILE A 21 0.20 -0.61 -12.79
C ILE A 21 0.80 -0.15 -11.46
N ALA A 22 1.66 0.88 -11.51
CA ALA A 22 2.29 1.45 -10.33
C ALA A 22 1.26 2.03 -9.34
N TYR A 23 0.28 2.79 -9.84
CA TYR A 23 -0.79 3.33 -9.02
C TYR A 23 -1.60 2.23 -8.34
N THR A 24 -1.93 1.16 -9.05
CA THR A 24 -2.68 0.02 -8.51
C THR A 24 -1.89 -0.67 -7.39
N ALA A 25 -0.59 -0.90 -7.58
CA ALA A 25 0.26 -1.46 -6.55
C ALA A 25 0.30 -0.57 -5.29
N LEU A 26 0.58 0.73 -5.47
CA LEU A 26 0.65 1.70 -4.37
C LEU A 26 -0.69 1.86 -3.64
N ARG A 27 -1.80 1.89 -4.37
CA ARG A 27 -3.15 1.92 -3.80
C ARG A 27 -3.40 0.68 -2.96
N LYS A 28 -2.98 -0.50 -3.42
CA LYS A 28 -3.16 -1.73 -2.65
C LYS A 28 -2.36 -1.72 -1.35
N VAL A 29 -1.13 -1.17 -1.33
CA VAL A 29 -0.41 -0.96 -0.06
C VAL A 29 -1.14 0.05 0.84
N ALA A 30 -1.72 1.11 0.26
CA ALA A 30 -2.49 2.10 1.02
C ALA A 30 -3.75 1.48 1.66
N LEU A 31 -4.44 0.57 0.97
CA LEU A 31 -5.55 -0.19 1.54
C LEU A 31 -5.12 -1.09 2.71
N LEU A 32 -3.87 -1.55 2.73
CA LEU A 32 -3.29 -2.30 3.85
C LEU A 32 -2.84 -1.40 5.01
N GLY A 33 -3.07 -0.08 4.92
CA GLY A 33 -2.89 0.87 6.02
C GLY A 33 -1.72 1.82 5.88
N LEU A 34 -0.85 1.66 4.87
CA LEU A 34 0.23 2.60 4.62
C LEU A 34 -0.38 3.97 4.31
N PRO A 35 -0.10 5.02 5.12
CA PRO A 35 -0.74 6.34 5.00
C PRO A 35 -0.17 7.17 3.84
N ILE A 36 -0.19 6.61 2.63
CA ILE A 36 0.21 7.30 1.40
C ILE A 36 -0.98 7.67 0.55
N LYS A 37 -0.79 8.71 -0.26
CA LYS A 37 -1.69 9.07 -1.34
C LYS A 37 -0.94 9.05 -2.67
N PRO A 38 -1.03 7.97 -3.47
CA PRO A 38 -0.50 7.97 -4.82
C PRO A 38 -1.39 8.80 -5.77
N GLN A 39 -0.78 9.45 -6.76
CA GLN A 39 -1.45 10.17 -7.83
C GLN A 39 -0.73 9.92 -9.15
N LYS A 40 -1.49 9.60 -10.20
CA LYS A 40 -0.95 9.55 -11.57
C LYS A 40 -0.82 10.97 -12.12
N THR A 41 0.34 11.32 -12.66
CA THR A 41 0.56 12.63 -13.30
C THR A 41 0.83 12.53 -14.80
N SER A 42 1.26 11.36 -15.27
CA SER A 42 1.40 11.03 -16.69
C SER A 42 1.35 9.50 -16.87
N ASN A 43 1.40 9.00 -18.11
CA ASN A 43 1.46 7.56 -18.40
C ASN A 43 2.71 6.87 -17.81
N ARG A 44 3.76 7.63 -17.46
CA ARG A 44 5.03 7.11 -16.94
C ARG A 44 5.46 7.78 -15.63
N THR A 45 4.54 8.45 -14.95
CA THR A 45 4.90 9.18 -13.73
C THR A 45 3.80 9.06 -12.70
N VAL A 46 4.20 8.71 -11.48
CA VAL A 46 3.36 8.72 -10.29
C VAL A 46 3.99 9.59 -9.22
N VAL A 47 3.17 10.30 -8.47
CA VAL A 47 3.57 11.08 -7.30
C VAL A 47 2.99 10.39 -6.08
N VAL A 48 3.78 10.27 -5.02
CA VAL A 48 3.32 9.71 -3.74
C VAL A 48 3.46 10.77 -2.67
N PHE A 49 2.36 11.05 -1.97
CA PHE A 49 2.32 11.94 -0.83
C PHE A 49 2.32 11.12 0.46
N TYR A 50 3.03 11.60 1.47
CA TYR A 50 3.03 11.10 2.84
C TYR A 50 3.22 12.28 3.78
N GLU A 51 2.30 12.46 4.72
CA GLU A 51 2.23 13.65 5.57
C GLU A 51 2.32 14.95 4.74
N LYS A 52 3.35 15.79 4.99
CA LYS A 52 3.60 17.05 4.27
C LYS A 52 4.64 16.91 3.16
N LYS A 53 5.09 15.68 2.87
CA LYS A 53 6.13 15.38 1.88
C LYS A 53 5.51 14.80 0.62
N ARG A 54 6.24 14.94 -0.49
CA ARG A 54 5.92 14.31 -1.77
C ARG A 54 7.19 13.76 -2.40
N ALA A 55 7.04 12.66 -3.12
CA ALA A 55 8.08 12.10 -3.97
C ALA A 55 7.51 11.78 -5.36
N VAL A 56 8.31 12.02 -6.40
CA VAL A 56 7.92 11.84 -7.80
C VAL A 56 8.72 10.68 -8.37
N PHE A 57 8.03 9.71 -8.97
CA PHE A 57 8.64 8.53 -9.55
C PHE A 57 8.35 8.45 -11.03
N ARG A 58 9.40 8.19 -11.81
CA ARG A 58 9.24 7.65 -13.16
C ARG A 58 8.90 6.17 -13.05
N VAL A 59 8.05 5.69 -13.95
CA VAL A 59 7.68 4.27 -14.03
C VAL A 59 8.27 3.68 -15.30
N THR A 60 9.04 2.61 -15.14
CA THR A 60 9.83 2.00 -16.21
C THR A 60 9.72 0.48 -16.16
N VAL A 61 10.03 -0.19 -17.26
CA VAL A 61 10.15 -1.64 -17.32
C VAL A 61 11.63 -2.02 -17.40
N ALA A 62 12.03 -2.96 -16.56
CA ALA A 62 13.29 -3.69 -16.66
C ALA A 62 13.05 -5.14 -17.10
N ARG A 63 14.05 -5.77 -17.71
CA ARG A 63 14.01 -7.21 -17.96
C ARG A 63 14.20 -7.95 -16.64
N GLY A 64 13.32 -8.92 -16.38
CA GLY A 64 13.43 -9.83 -15.25
C GLY A 64 14.20 -11.10 -15.61
N LEU A 65 14.10 -12.12 -14.76
CA LEU A 65 14.66 -13.44 -15.03
C LEU A 65 13.85 -14.17 -16.11
N GLY A 66 14.53 -14.87 -17.02
CA GLY A 66 13.89 -15.59 -18.12
C GLY A 66 13.13 -14.66 -19.07
N SER A 67 11.85 -14.94 -19.30
CA SER A 67 10.96 -14.15 -20.15
C SER A 67 10.14 -13.10 -19.39
N SER A 68 10.40 -12.92 -18.10
CA SER A 68 9.67 -11.97 -17.26
C SER A 68 10.14 -10.52 -17.44
N HIS A 69 9.26 -9.59 -17.10
CA HIS A 69 9.49 -8.16 -17.09
C HIS A 69 9.11 -7.62 -15.72
N VAL A 70 9.79 -6.57 -15.28
CA VAL A 70 9.58 -5.96 -13.97
C VAL A 70 9.20 -4.51 -14.16
N VAL A 71 8.05 -4.10 -13.61
CA VAL A 71 7.66 -2.69 -13.55
C VAL A 71 8.28 -2.09 -12.29
N CYS A 72 9.07 -1.04 -12.45
CA CYS A 72 9.76 -0.35 -11.38
C CYS A 72 9.36 1.13 -11.29
N LEU A 73 9.31 1.62 -10.06
CA LEU A 73 9.42 3.04 -9.73
C LEU A 73 10.90 3.44 -9.70
N LYS A 74 11.25 4.59 -10.29
CA LYS A 74 12.59 5.18 -10.30
C LYS A 74 12.55 6.64 -9.84
N THR A 75 13.41 7.02 -8.89
CA THR A 75 13.68 8.42 -8.55
C THR A 75 14.84 8.97 -9.38
N TYR A 76 15.91 8.18 -9.46
CA TYR A 76 17.14 8.48 -10.20
C TYR A 76 17.40 7.42 -11.29
N VAL A 77 18.51 7.56 -12.01
CA VAL A 77 18.84 6.68 -13.16
C VAL A 77 19.07 5.22 -12.74
N SER A 78 19.63 5.00 -11.54
CA SER A 78 20.05 3.68 -11.02
C SER A 78 19.03 2.96 -10.15
N ASP A 79 18.05 3.65 -9.58
CA ASP A 79 17.22 3.09 -8.52
C ASP A 79 16.00 2.38 -9.12
N CYS A 80 15.64 1.19 -8.61
CA CYS A 80 14.50 0.39 -9.11
C CYS A 80 13.74 -0.18 -7.92
N GLY A 81 12.51 0.27 -7.69
CA GLY A 81 11.59 -0.39 -6.77
C GLY A 81 10.51 -1.09 -7.54
N LYS A 82 10.60 -2.41 -7.49
CA LYS A 82 9.68 -3.34 -8.10
C LYS A 82 8.28 -3.15 -7.53
N VAL A 83 7.30 -2.95 -8.41
CA VAL A 83 5.87 -2.85 -8.06
C VAL A 83 5.03 -3.92 -8.73
N ALA A 84 5.54 -4.53 -9.81
CA ALA A 84 4.90 -5.67 -10.45
C ALA A 84 5.92 -6.51 -11.24
N THR A 85 5.61 -7.80 -11.38
CA THR A 85 6.23 -8.71 -12.34
C THR A 85 5.21 -9.10 -13.40
N ILE A 86 5.66 -9.17 -14.65
CA ILE A 86 4.87 -9.62 -15.79
C ILE A 86 5.59 -10.81 -16.39
N SER A 87 5.00 -12.00 -16.34
CA SER A 87 5.57 -13.21 -16.94
C SER A 87 5.54 -13.15 -18.47
N GLY A 88 6.28 -14.06 -19.12
CA GLY A 88 6.41 -14.07 -20.58
C GLY A 88 5.07 -14.25 -21.31
N ASP A 89 4.12 -14.94 -20.69
CA ASP A 89 2.73 -15.17 -21.15
C ASP A 89 1.79 -13.97 -20.88
N GLY A 90 2.26 -12.93 -20.20
CA GLY A 90 1.50 -11.71 -19.94
C GLY A 90 0.73 -11.70 -18.62
N GLN A 91 0.85 -12.72 -17.77
CA GLN A 91 0.27 -12.66 -16.42
C GLN A 91 1.00 -11.63 -15.57
N MET A 92 0.24 -10.72 -14.94
CA MET A 92 0.78 -9.69 -14.06
C MET A 92 0.55 -10.06 -12.59
N ILE A 93 1.61 -9.99 -11.80
CA ILE A 93 1.59 -10.14 -10.35
C ILE A 93 2.07 -8.82 -9.75
N LEU A 94 1.25 -8.22 -8.89
CA LEU A 94 1.66 -7.03 -8.14
C LEU A 94 2.60 -7.45 -7.01
N GLU A 95 3.71 -6.77 -6.91
CA GLU A 95 4.80 -7.07 -5.99
C GLU A 95 4.71 -6.06 -4.85
N ILE A 96 3.94 -6.45 -3.85
CA ILE A 96 3.50 -5.59 -2.73
C ILE A 96 4.29 -6.00 -1.49
N ASP A 97 5.47 -6.58 -1.67
CA ASP A 97 6.16 -7.34 -0.62
C ASP A 97 6.96 -6.43 0.33
N GLY A 98 6.92 -5.11 0.09
CA GLY A 98 7.56 -4.10 0.92
C GLY A 98 7.44 -2.70 0.32
N ILE A 99 7.67 -1.70 1.15
CA ILE A 99 7.90 -0.32 0.69
C ILE A 99 9.29 -0.30 0.06
N PRO A 100 9.46 0.10 -1.22
CA PRO A 100 10.78 0.22 -1.81
C PRO A 100 11.72 1.08 -0.94
N GLY A 101 12.90 0.55 -0.59
CA GLY A 101 13.80 1.14 0.41
C GLY A 101 14.37 2.54 0.07
N TYR A 102 14.25 3.01 -1.17
CA TYR A 102 14.59 4.41 -1.49
C TYR A 102 13.45 5.39 -1.19
N LEU A 103 12.25 4.91 -0.86
CA LEU A 103 11.26 5.76 -0.20
C LEU A 103 11.70 6.14 1.22
N SER A 104 12.82 5.60 1.73
CA SER A 104 13.27 5.74 3.10
C SER A 104 14.67 6.36 3.33
N SER A 105 15.28 6.97 2.31
CA SER A 105 16.60 7.63 2.43
C SER A 105 16.54 9.03 3.08
N PRO A 106 17.66 9.60 3.56
CA PRO A 106 17.67 10.96 4.12
C PRO A 106 17.18 12.01 3.09
N GLY A 107 16.10 12.73 3.41
CA GLY A 107 15.42 13.66 2.49
C GLY A 107 14.22 13.07 1.73
N GLU A 108 13.98 11.77 1.86
CA GLU A 108 12.90 11.04 1.18
C GLU A 108 11.57 11.10 1.93
N LEU A 109 10.58 10.46 1.30
CA LEU A 109 9.19 10.35 1.72
C LEU A 109 9.06 9.80 3.15
N PHE A 110 9.76 8.73 3.49
CA PHE A 110 9.84 8.10 4.82
C PHE A 110 11.27 8.10 5.38
N ASN A 111 11.43 7.66 6.62
CA ASN A 111 12.72 7.22 7.15
C ASN A 111 12.82 5.68 7.09
N GLY A 112 14.04 5.15 7.24
CA GLY A 112 14.32 3.69 7.19
C GLY A 112 13.41 2.87 8.11
N PHE A 113 13.26 3.34 9.36
CA PHE A 113 12.43 2.68 10.36
C PHE A 113 10.96 2.52 9.93
N VAL A 114 10.36 3.57 9.36
CA VAL A 114 8.97 3.52 8.87
C VAL A 114 8.84 2.52 7.72
N ALA A 115 9.80 2.48 6.80
CA ALA A 115 9.78 1.51 5.70
C ALA A 115 9.94 0.06 6.18
N ASP A 116 10.80 -0.18 7.18
CA ASP A 116 10.99 -1.51 7.76
C ASP A 116 9.71 -2.01 8.46
N VAL A 117 9.09 -1.17 9.30
CA VAL A 117 7.84 -1.49 10.00
C VAL A 117 6.74 -1.83 9.00
N TRP A 118 6.54 -1.00 7.98
CA TRP A 118 5.50 -1.26 6.98
C TRP A 118 5.79 -2.47 6.10
N THR A 119 7.06 -2.70 5.75
CA THR A 119 7.46 -3.91 5.03
C THR A 119 7.15 -5.16 5.86
N ALA A 120 7.42 -5.14 7.17
CA ALA A 120 7.07 -6.24 8.06
C ALA A 120 5.55 -6.46 8.14
N ARG A 121 4.77 -5.38 8.31
CA ARG A 121 3.29 -5.44 8.36
C ARG A 121 2.71 -6.03 7.08
N VAL A 122 3.13 -5.54 5.91
CA VAL A 122 2.59 -6.00 4.63
C VAL A 122 2.94 -7.46 4.36
N LYS A 123 4.18 -7.89 4.65
CA LYS A 123 4.58 -9.30 4.54
C LYS A 123 3.75 -10.20 5.46
N ALA A 124 3.50 -9.76 6.69
CA ALA A 124 2.72 -10.53 7.65
C ALA A 124 1.26 -10.68 7.17
N ILE A 125 0.66 -9.63 6.58
CA ILE A 125 -0.65 -9.72 5.93
C ILE A 125 -0.64 -10.73 4.78
N GLN A 126 0.34 -10.67 3.89
CA GLN A 126 0.46 -11.60 2.75
C GLN A 126 0.61 -13.06 3.19
N ARG A 127 1.21 -13.30 4.37
CA ARG A 127 1.36 -14.64 4.97
C ARG A 127 0.11 -15.10 5.73
N GLY A 128 -0.91 -14.25 5.86
CA GLY A 128 -2.12 -14.57 6.62
C GLY A 128 -1.91 -14.54 8.14
N GLU A 129 -0.93 -13.77 8.62
CA GLU A 129 -0.60 -13.67 10.06
C GLU A 129 -1.47 -12.63 10.81
N VAL A 130 -2.48 -12.06 10.14
CA VAL A 130 -3.47 -11.16 10.74
C VAL A 130 -4.51 -11.99 11.50
N VAL A 131 -4.51 -11.91 12.83
CA VAL A 131 -5.40 -12.73 13.67
C VAL A 131 -6.57 -11.89 14.18
N PRO A 132 -7.83 -12.32 14.05
CA PRO A 132 -8.96 -11.63 14.68
C PRO A 132 -8.76 -11.47 16.18
N PHE A 133 -9.06 -10.28 16.71
CA PHE A 133 -8.89 -9.95 18.12
C PHE A 133 -10.19 -9.38 18.68
N SER A 134 -10.51 -9.75 19.92
CA SER A 134 -11.73 -9.27 20.59
C SER A 134 -11.54 -7.81 20.99
N ARG A 135 -12.45 -6.95 20.50
CA ARG A 135 -12.41 -5.51 20.74
C ARG A 135 -12.52 -5.17 22.22
N GLU A 136 -13.26 -5.97 22.98
CA GLU A 136 -13.47 -5.84 24.42
C GLU A 136 -12.17 -6.05 25.23
N LYS A 137 -11.14 -6.65 24.60
CA LYS A 137 -9.82 -6.84 25.20
C LYS A 137 -8.85 -5.70 24.88
N LEU A 138 -9.23 -4.76 24.02
CA LEU A 138 -8.41 -3.58 23.77
C LEU A 138 -8.51 -2.62 24.97
N PRO A 139 -7.42 -1.95 25.34
CA PRO A 139 -7.48 -0.87 26.31
C PRO A 139 -8.38 0.27 25.83
N ASP A 140 -9.26 0.77 26.70
CA ASP A 140 -10.20 1.86 26.37
C ASP A 140 -9.50 3.11 25.82
N TYR A 141 -8.32 3.43 26.33
CA TYR A 141 -7.54 4.59 25.87
C TYR A 141 -7.12 4.45 24.39
N LEU A 142 -6.87 3.22 23.92
CA LEU A 142 -6.46 2.95 22.55
C LEU A 142 -7.66 3.12 21.63
N LEU A 143 -8.82 2.55 22.01
CA LEU A 143 -10.07 2.74 21.29
C LEU A 143 -10.46 4.23 21.21
N SER A 144 -10.31 4.97 22.30
CA SER A 144 -10.57 6.41 22.33
C SER A 144 -9.67 7.17 21.35
N LYS A 145 -8.35 6.94 21.38
CA LYS A 145 -7.40 7.60 20.46
C LYS A 145 -7.64 7.25 19.00
N VAL A 146 -7.97 5.98 18.71
CA VAL A 146 -8.33 5.58 17.35
C VAL A 146 -9.63 6.23 16.93
N GLY A 147 -10.62 6.28 17.82
CA GLY A 147 -11.91 6.95 17.62
C GLY A 147 -11.78 8.43 17.27
N GLU A 148 -10.84 9.15 17.88
CA GLU A 148 -10.54 10.54 17.51
C GLU A 148 -10.08 10.69 16.06
N LYS A 149 -9.47 9.66 15.47
CA LYS A 149 -8.95 9.68 14.09
C LYS A 149 -9.98 9.20 13.07
N VAL A 150 -10.70 8.12 13.38
CA VAL A 150 -11.63 7.49 12.42
C VAL A 150 -13.08 7.90 12.59
N GLY A 151 -13.41 8.53 13.72
CA GLY A 151 -14.74 9.03 14.02
C GLY A 151 -15.80 7.92 13.98
N PRO A 152 -16.95 8.15 13.32
CA PRO A 152 -18.09 7.21 13.30
C PRO A 152 -17.78 5.84 12.71
N LEU A 153 -16.69 5.70 11.94
CA LEU A 153 -16.31 4.43 11.35
C LEU A 153 -15.83 3.42 12.40
N LEU A 154 -15.39 3.88 13.58
CA LEU A 154 -14.76 3.03 14.60
C LEU A 154 -15.58 1.77 14.90
N ASP A 155 -16.89 1.91 15.12
CA ASP A 155 -17.78 0.83 15.53
C ASP A 155 -18.03 -0.23 14.45
N ARG A 156 -17.65 0.07 13.21
CA ARG A 156 -17.78 -0.82 12.05
C ARG A 156 -16.48 -1.52 11.69
N LEU A 157 -15.37 -1.16 12.34
CA LEU A 157 -14.07 -1.79 12.13
C LEU A 157 -13.93 -3.02 13.04
N GLU A 158 -13.50 -4.13 12.43
CA GLU A 158 -13.05 -5.31 13.13
C GLU A 158 -11.62 -5.08 13.62
N VAL A 159 -11.28 -5.69 14.75
CA VAL A 159 -9.95 -5.57 15.37
C VAL A 159 -9.16 -6.84 15.06
N TYR A 160 -7.91 -6.64 14.68
CA TYR A 160 -6.95 -7.70 14.43
C TYR A 160 -5.67 -7.43 15.22
N PHE A 161 -4.98 -8.50 15.58
CA PHE A 161 -3.67 -8.46 16.19
C PHE A 161 -2.64 -9.10 15.25
N MET A 162 -1.48 -8.46 15.15
CA MET A 162 -0.37 -8.91 14.34
C MET A 162 0.79 -9.34 15.24
N PRO A 163 1.00 -10.65 15.46
CA PRO A 163 2.05 -11.14 16.35
C PRO A 163 3.47 -10.77 15.89
N ALA A 164 3.70 -10.73 14.57
CA ALA A 164 5.02 -10.46 13.99
C ALA A 164 5.55 -9.05 14.30
N THR A 165 4.66 -8.07 14.45
CA THR A 165 5.02 -6.67 14.70
C THR A 165 4.49 -6.15 16.04
N SER A 166 3.75 -6.95 16.79
CA SER A 166 3.06 -6.58 18.03
C SER A 166 2.14 -5.36 17.87
N ASP A 167 1.48 -5.27 16.72
CA ASP A 167 0.55 -4.20 16.39
C ASP A 167 -0.91 -4.68 16.44
N TYR A 168 -1.81 -3.76 16.71
CA TYR A 168 -3.22 -3.90 16.36
C TYR A 168 -3.49 -3.26 15.00
N ALA A 169 -4.30 -3.91 14.20
CA ALA A 169 -4.87 -3.37 12.97
C ALA A 169 -6.39 -3.31 13.10
N LEU A 170 -7.00 -2.21 12.66
CA LEU A 170 -8.46 -2.09 12.59
C LEU A 170 -8.87 -1.97 11.12
N GLY A 171 -9.82 -2.79 10.71
CA GLY A 171 -10.18 -2.93 9.31
C GLY A 171 -11.33 -3.89 9.07
N ARG A 172 -11.59 -4.20 7.79
CA ARG A 172 -12.61 -5.17 7.36
C ARG A 172 -12.36 -5.56 5.91
N ASN A 173 -12.79 -6.76 5.50
CA ASN A 173 -12.75 -7.21 4.10
C ASN A 173 -11.36 -7.08 3.43
N GLY A 174 -10.29 -7.35 4.17
CA GLY A 174 -8.91 -7.26 3.67
C GLY A 174 -8.36 -5.84 3.51
N VAL A 175 -9.09 -4.83 3.99
CA VAL A 175 -8.64 -3.43 4.09
C VAL A 175 -8.34 -3.14 5.56
N TYR A 176 -7.13 -2.66 5.85
CA TYR A 176 -6.63 -2.42 7.21
C TYR A 176 -6.16 -0.96 7.36
N PRO A 177 -7.06 0.03 7.33
CA PRO A 177 -6.67 1.43 7.26
C PRO A 177 -5.98 1.95 8.52
N VAL A 178 -6.23 1.35 9.68
CA VAL A 178 -5.69 1.83 10.95
C VAL A 178 -4.71 0.82 11.52
N TRP A 179 -3.55 1.31 11.94
CA TRP A 179 -2.56 0.53 12.65
C TRP A 179 -2.12 1.26 13.89
N THR A 180 -1.94 0.53 14.98
CA THR A 180 -1.38 1.05 16.21
C THR A 180 -0.49 0.03 16.88
N ASP A 181 0.59 0.49 17.49
CA ASP A 181 1.37 -0.37 18.37
C ASP A 181 0.53 -0.77 19.61
N MET A 182 0.98 -1.81 20.31
CA MET A 182 0.28 -2.33 21.49
C MET A 182 0.06 -1.30 22.62
N ASN A 183 0.83 -0.22 22.65
CA ASN A 183 0.74 0.83 23.67
C ASN A 183 -0.07 2.06 23.21
N GLY A 184 -0.60 2.07 21.98
CA GLY A 184 -1.34 3.23 21.46
C GLY A 184 -0.51 4.52 21.38
N LEU A 185 0.81 4.40 21.21
CA LEU A 185 1.75 5.51 21.11
C LEU A 185 1.85 6.02 19.67
N VAL A 186 1.81 5.11 18.71
CA VAL A 186 1.90 5.43 17.28
C VAL A 186 0.67 4.91 16.58
N ILE A 187 -0.17 5.83 16.10
CA ILE A 187 -1.36 5.51 15.32
C ILE A 187 -1.14 6.00 13.89
N SER A 188 -1.25 5.06 12.95
CA SER A 188 -1.22 5.35 11.52
C SER A 188 -2.61 5.14 10.93
N VAL A 189 -3.02 6.06 10.06
CA VAL A 189 -4.31 6.03 9.39
C VAL A 189 -4.14 6.27 7.90
N SER A 190 -4.58 5.32 7.10
CA SER A 190 -4.69 5.45 5.65
C SER A 190 -6.04 6.00 5.27
N GLU A 191 -6.06 7.25 4.80
CA GLU A 191 -7.28 7.90 4.29
C GLU A 191 -7.90 7.12 3.12
N ILE A 192 -7.08 6.58 2.21
CA ILE A 192 -7.56 5.77 1.08
C ILE A 192 -8.27 4.50 1.58
N GLY A 193 -7.73 3.87 2.62
CA GLY A 193 -8.38 2.70 3.21
C GLY A 193 -9.67 3.05 3.94
N LEU A 194 -9.73 4.20 4.63
CA LEU A 194 -10.96 4.68 5.26
C LEU A 194 -12.03 5.05 4.23
N GLU A 195 -11.66 5.70 3.14
CA GLU A 195 -12.55 6.03 2.02
C GLU A 195 -13.13 4.74 1.39
N GLU A 196 -12.29 3.74 1.11
CA GLU A 196 -12.74 2.45 0.59
C GLU A 196 -13.75 1.77 1.51
N LEU A 197 -13.47 1.73 2.83
CA LEU A 197 -14.41 1.15 3.79
C LEU A 197 -15.71 1.94 3.86
N ARG A 198 -15.65 3.27 3.79
CA ARG A 198 -16.86 4.12 3.78
C ARG A 198 -17.73 3.81 2.55
N GLU A 199 -17.14 3.72 1.37
CA GLU A 199 -17.88 3.39 0.15
C GLU A 199 -18.50 1.98 0.20
N LEU A 200 -17.76 0.99 0.74
CA LEU A 200 -18.28 -0.36 0.94
C LEU A 200 -19.48 -0.36 1.87
N PHE A 201 -19.38 0.38 2.96
CA PHE A 201 -20.41 0.54 3.97
C PHE A 201 -21.67 1.24 3.46
N GLU A 202 -21.52 2.28 2.65
CA GLU A 202 -22.65 2.95 1.98
C GLU A 202 -23.35 2.01 1.00
N LYS A 203 -22.60 1.20 0.22
CA LYS A 203 -23.18 0.21 -0.69
C LYS A 203 -23.94 -0.90 0.05
N GLU A 204 -23.39 -1.38 1.17
CA GLU A 204 -24.05 -2.35 2.05
C GLU A 204 -25.40 -1.83 2.57
N GLU A 205 -25.46 -0.56 2.97
CA GLU A 205 -26.68 0.09 3.46
C GLU A 205 -27.74 0.31 2.36
N LEU A 206 -27.29 0.58 1.13
CA LEU A 206 -28.17 0.74 -0.04
C LEU A 206 -28.64 -0.60 -0.64
N GLY A 207 -28.17 -1.74 -0.12
CA GLY A 207 -28.51 -3.07 -0.64
C GLY A 207 -27.95 -3.36 -2.03
N LEU A 208 -26.99 -2.55 -2.48
CA LEU A 208 -26.33 -2.69 -3.77
C LEU A 208 -25.14 -3.66 -3.61
N ARG A 209 -25.38 -4.94 -3.88
CA ARG A 209 -24.33 -5.97 -3.99
C ARG A 209 -23.72 -6.00 -5.38
#